data_AF-A0A959KVL4-F1
#
_entry.id   AF-A0A959KVL4-F1
#
_cell.length_a   1.000
_cell.length_b   1.000
_cell.length_c   1.000
_cell.angle_alpha   90.00
_cell.angle_beta   90.00
_cell.angle_gamma   90.00
#
_symmetry.space_group_name_H-M   'P 1'
#
loop_
_entity.id
_entity.type
_entity.pdbx_description
1 polymer ?
#
loop_
_entity_poly.entity_id
_entity_poly.type
_entity_poly.pdbx_seq_one_letter_code
_entity_poly.pdbx_strand_id
1 'polypeptide(L)'
;DEKIVVSLDDEEDPKKKQGQNLNRIAEIGYEEEEATSEANTFEFSDVRATIDRYNRRYSYEEPYQKDEDKEAKEEERRRRIAEENRRRERLRNRRVKLNNPNAISELESEPAYMRRGVELDDVPHSNQPAMSKWTISDDEEVEINDNNSFLHDNVD
;
A
#
# COMPACT_ATOMS: atom_id res chain seq x y z
N ASP A 1 -41.13 24.41 -5.75
CA ASP A 1 -39.66 24.38 -5.79
C ASP A 1 -39.12 25.73 -6.24
N GLU A 2 -38.76 26.57 -5.28
CA GLU A 2 -38.18 27.89 -5.52
C GLU A 2 -36.67 27.74 -5.79
N LYS A 3 -36.21 28.21 -6.96
CA LYS A 3 -34.79 28.19 -7.33
C LYS A 3 -34.12 29.50 -6.88
N ILE A 4 -33.13 29.38 -6.00
CA ILE A 4 -32.25 30.48 -5.62
C ILE A 4 -31.16 30.60 -6.68
N VAL A 5 -31.07 31.75 -7.33
CA VAL A 5 -30.02 32.10 -8.29
C VAL A 5 -29.07 33.08 -7.60
N VAL A 6 -27.80 32.72 -7.51
CA VAL A 6 -26.73 33.55 -6.93
C VAL A 6 -25.90 34.11 -8.08
N SER A 7 -25.90 35.43 -8.25
CA SER A 7 -25.07 36.15 -9.23
C SER A 7 -23.62 36.22 -8.72
N LEU A 8 -22.65 36.02 -9.62
CA LEU A 8 -21.22 35.90 -9.30
C LEU A 8 -20.45 37.24 -9.27
N ASP A 9 -21.13 38.38 -9.19
CA ASP A 9 -20.53 39.70 -9.49
C ASP A 9 -20.57 40.72 -8.33
N ASP A 10 -20.82 40.30 -7.10
CA ASP A 10 -20.70 41.17 -5.92
C ASP A 10 -19.31 41.00 -5.28
N GLU A 11 -18.33 41.77 -5.76
CA GLU A 11 -17.15 42.15 -4.98
C GLU A 11 -17.57 43.12 -3.86
N GLU A 12 -17.88 42.61 -2.66
CA GLU A 12 -17.83 43.41 -1.43
C GLU A 12 -16.91 42.76 -0.37
N ASP A 13 -15.99 43.56 0.15
CA ASP A 13 -14.95 43.22 1.12
C ASP A 13 -15.49 42.52 2.40
N PRO A 14 -14.87 41.42 2.88
CA PRO A 14 -15.26 40.80 4.14
C PRO A 14 -14.78 41.62 5.35
N LYS A 15 -15.68 42.38 5.97
CA LYS A 15 -15.47 42.96 7.30
C LYS A 15 -15.25 41.85 8.35
N LYS A 16 -14.06 41.84 8.97
CA LYS A 16 -13.71 41.01 10.14
C LYS A 16 -14.75 41.17 11.26
N LYS A 17 -15.49 40.10 11.57
CA LYS A 17 -16.24 39.99 12.84
C LYS A 17 -15.31 39.39 13.90
N GLN A 18 -15.05 40.18 14.94
CA GLN A 18 -14.25 39.80 16.10
C GLN A 18 -14.92 38.65 16.86
N GLY A 19 -14.13 37.63 17.19
CA GLY A 19 -14.57 36.46 17.95
C GLY A 19 -14.91 36.81 19.39
N GLN A 20 -16.06 36.32 19.85
CA GLN A 20 -16.44 36.33 21.25
C GLN A 20 -16.60 34.88 21.75
N ASN A 21 -15.62 34.48 22.57
CA ASN A 21 -15.74 33.66 23.77
C ASN A 21 -16.24 32.21 23.61
N LEU A 22 -15.28 31.34 23.33
CA LEU A 22 -15.27 29.93 23.73
C LEU A 22 -15.18 29.87 25.25
N ASN A 23 -16.30 29.70 25.96
CA ASN A 23 -16.39 29.18 27.33
C ASN A 23 -17.87 29.01 27.77
N ARG A 24 -18.72 28.46 26.89
CA ARG A 24 -20.11 28.09 27.24
C ARG A 24 -20.32 26.59 27.48
N ILE A 25 -19.25 25.80 27.50
CA ILE A 25 -19.33 24.33 27.63
C ILE A 25 -19.21 23.88 29.10
N ALA A 26 -18.60 24.70 29.97
CA ALA A 26 -18.39 24.35 31.38
C ALA A 26 -19.58 24.69 32.30
N GLU A 27 -20.67 25.25 31.77
CA GLU A 27 -21.87 25.69 32.51
C GLU A 27 -23.12 24.93 32.05
N ILE A 28 -22.97 23.69 31.61
CA ILE A 28 -24.09 22.75 31.43
C ILE A 28 -23.94 21.73 32.55
N GLY A 29 -24.61 22.03 33.67
CA GLY A 29 -24.58 21.24 34.89
C GLY A 29 -25.18 19.84 34.69
N TYR A 30 -24.57 18.88 35.37
CA TYR A 30 -25.13 17.56 35.63
C TYR A 30 -26.10 17.70 36.81
N GLU A 31 -27.40 17.79 36.52
CA GLU A 31 -28.44 17.55 37.52
C GLU A 31 -28.67 16.03 37.59
N GLU A 32 -28.52 15.48 38.79
CA GLU A 32 -28.79 14.07 39.08
C GLU A 32 -30.30 13.84 39.08
N GLU A 33 -30.87 13.67 37.90
CA GLU A 33 -32.25 13.18 37.74
C GLU A 33 -32.24 11.65 37.72
N GLU A 34 -33.06 11.04 38.57
CA GLU A 34 -33.21 9.58 38.65
C GLU A 34 -33.57 9.01 37.28
N ALA A 35 -32.75 8.07 36.82
CA ALA A 35 -32.80 7.48 35.49
C ALA A 35 -34.17 6.89 35.15
N THR A 36 -34.92 7.57 34.27
CA THR A 36 -36.01 6.94 33.52
C THR A 36 -35.44 6.37 32.23
N SER A 37 -35.61 5.06 32.06
CA SER A 37 -34.85 4.19 31.15
C SER A 37 -35.28 4.25 29.68
N GLU A 38 -35.58 5.44 29.13
CA GLU A 38 -36.12 5.57 27.75
C GLU A 38 -35.57 6.76 26.95
N ALA A 39 -34.35 7.23 27.25
CA ALA A 39 -33.61 8.09 26.33
C ALA A 39 -32.45 7.31 25.70
N ASN A 40 -32.34 7.29 24.37
CA ASN A 40 -31.14 6.82 23.66
C ASN A 40 -29.99 7.82 23.88
N THR A 41 -29.47 7.88 25.11
CA THR A 41 -28.27 8.64 25.45
C THR A 41 -27.04 7.87 24.96
N PHE A 42 -26.33 8.45 24.01
CA PHE A 42 -25.01 7.95 23.61
C PHE A 42 -24.00 8.29 24.70
N GLU A 43 -23.62 7.30 25.49
CA GLU A 43 -22.50 7.41 26.43
C GLU A 43 -21.16 7.13 25.73
N PHE A 44 -20.21 8.05 25.87
CA PHE A 44 -18.85 7.86 25.37
C PHE A 44 -17.94 7.36 26.49
N SER A 45 -17.85 6.03 26.64
CA SER A 45 -16.98 5.37 27.63
C SER A 45 -15.49 5.75 27.50
N ASP A 46 -15.07 6.14 26.30
CA ASP A 46 -13.67 6.46 25.98
C ASP A 46 -13.24 7.88 26.38
N VAL A 47 -14.16 8.77 26.77
CA VAL A 47 -13.84 10.17 27.08
C VAL A 47 -12.92 10.28 28.30
N ARG A 48 -13.21 9.52 29.37
CA ARG A 48 -12.37 9.49 30.58
C ARG A 48 -10.97 8.96 30.26
N ALA A 49 -10.91 7.87 29.48
CA ALA A 49 -9.65 7.27 29.08
C ALA A 49 -8.81 8.18 28.15
N THR A 50 -9.45 8.97 27.29
CA THR A 50 -8.76 9.96 26.44
C THR A 50 -8.27 11.16 27.24
N ILE A 51 -9.04 11.65 28.22
CA ILE A 51 -8.63 12.71 29.15
C ILE A 51 -7.45 12.26 30.01
N ASP A 52 -7.47 11.05 30.57
CA ASP A 52 -6.34 10.50 31.35
C ASP A 52 -5.09 10.32 30.49
N ARG A 53 -5.26 9.99 29.22
CA ARG A 53 -4.15 9.86 28.25
C ARG A 53 -3.58 11.22 27.87
N TYR A 54 -4.42 12.26 27.80
CA TYR A 54 -4.00 13.64 27.55
C TYR A 54 -3.30 14.24 28.77
N ASN A 55 -3.82 14.02 29.97
CA ASN A 55 -3.18 14.45 31.22
C ASN A 55 -1.82 13.77 31.44
N ARG A 56 -1.66 12.50 31.03
CA ARG A 56 -0.35 11.82 31.05
C ARG A 56 0.70 12.39 30.09
N ARG A 57 0.30 13.15 29.06
CA ARG A 57 1.25 13.88 28.19
C ARG A 57 1.86 15.10 28.88
N TYR A 58 1.28 15.55 29.99
CA TYR A 58 1.82 16.59 30.87
C TYR A 58 2.40 15.99 32.15
N SER A 59 3.16 14.89 32.03
CA SER A 59 3.95 14.38 33.15
C SER A 59 5.18 15.27 33.33
N TYR A 60 5.37 15.79 34.54
CA TYR A 60 6.53 16.62 34.92
C TYR A 60 7.86 15.82 34.94
N GLU A 61 7.81 14.53 34.66
CA GLU A 61 8.95 13.59 34.66
C GLU A 61 9.46 13.26 33.25
N GLU A 62 9.25 14.12 32.25
CA GLU A 62 10.00 13.96 31.00
C GLU A 62 11.49 14.27 31.27
N PRO A 63 12.42 13.34 30.99
CA PRO A 63 13.83 13.59 31.22
C PRO A 63 14.28 14.80 30.39
N TYR A 64 14.92 15.77 31.04
CA TYR A 64 15.45 16.94 30.36
C TYR A 64 16.44 16.50 29.27
N GLN A 65 16.03 16.66 28.02
CA GLN A 65 16.90 16.54 26.86
C GLN A 65 17.39 17.93 26.48
N LYS A 66 18.70 18.08 26.25
CA LYS A 66 19.27 19.32 25.74
C LYS A 66 18.65 19.62 24.38
N ASP A 67 18.48 20.90 24.08
CA ASP A 67 17.83 21.33 22.82
C ASP A 67 18.62 20.86 21.58
N GLU A 68 19.96 20.80 21.68
CA GLU A 68 20.84 20.23 20.65
C GLU A 68 20.56 18.74 20.39
N ASP A 69 20.36 17.95 21.45
CA ASP A 69 20.07 16.51 21.35
C ASP A 69 18.67 16.26 20.74
N LYS A 70 17.71 17.15 21.03
CA LYS A 70 16.36 17.10 20.43
C LYS A 70 16.41 17.41 18.94
N GLU A 71 17.14 18.45 18.55
CA GLU A 71 17.29 18.86 17.16
C GLU A 71 17.99 17.79 16.33
N ALA A 72 19.08 17.21 16.85
CA ALA A 72 19.80 16.11 16.20
C ALA A 72 18.90 14.87 15.98
N LYS A 73 18.08 14.52 16.98
CA LYS A 73 17.13 13.41 16.88
C LYS A 73 15.99 13.69 15.90
N GLU A 74 15.51 14.92 15.83
CA GLU A 74 14.49 15.31 14.87
C GLU A 74 15.05 15.31 13.44
N GLU A 75 16.28 15.77 13.25
CA GLU A 75 16.97 15.73 11.96
C GLU A 75 17.18 14.29 11.47
N GLU A 76 17.63 13.39 12.36
CA GLU A 76 17.74 11.95 12.06
C GLU A 76 16.39 11.36 11.64
N ARG A 77 15.31 11.71 12.36
CA ARG A 77 13.95 11.28 12.02
C ARG A 77 13.54 11.79 10.64
N ARG A 78 13.78 13.06 10.34
CA ARG A 78 13.48 13.67 9.04
C ARG A 78 14.27 13.00 7.92
N ARG A 79 15.56 12.73 8.14
CA ARG A 79 16.42 12.03 7.17
C ARG A 79 15.90 10.63 6.88
N ARG A 80 15.51 9.87 7.92
CA ARG A 80 14.95 8.52 7.77
C ARG A 80 13.63 8.53 6.99
N ILE A 81 12.75 9.48 7.28
CA ILE A 81 11.49 9.65 6.55
C ILE A 81 11.75 10.04 5.09
N ALA A 82 12.70 10.94 4.83
CA ALA A 82 13.06 11.34 3.47
C ALA A 82 13.63 10.16 2.66
N GLU A 83 14.49 9.35 3.27
CA GLU A 83 15.02 8.13 2.64
C GLU A 83 13.93 7.09 2.35
N GLU A 84 13.02 6.87 3.31
CA GLU A 84 11.88 5.98 3.13
C GLU A 84 10.97 6.45 2.00
N ASN A 85 10.65 7.76 1.96
CA ASN A 85 9.86 8.36 0.89
C ASN A 85 10.51 8.17 -0.47
N ARG A 86 11.83 8.40 -0.58
CA ARG A 86 12.59 8.19 -1.81
C ARG A 86 12.55 6.73 -2.26
N ARG A 87 12.69 5.78 -1.32
CA ARG A 87 12.57 4.35 -1.61
C ARG A 87 11.17 4.00 -2.10
N ARG A 88 10.14 4.53 -1.44
CA ARG A 88 8.72 4.31 -1.80
C ARG A 88 8.40 4.88 -3.18
N GLU A 89 8.91 6.06 -3.49
CA GLU A 89 8.73 6.69 -4.80
C GLU A 89 9.40 5.88 -5.93
N ARG A 90 10.64 5.43 -5.73
CA ARG A 90 11.32 4.53 -6.69
C ARG A 90 10.52 3.26 -6.96
N LEU A 91 10.00 2.62 -5.91
CA LEU A 91 9.15 1.44 -6.03
C LEU A 91 7.84 1.74 -6.76
N ARG A 92 7.24 2.90 -6.49
CA ARG A 92 6.00 3.35 -7.14
C ARG A 92 6.22 3.64 -8.62
N ASN A 93 7.33 4.26 -8.99
CA ASN A 93 7.67 4.58 -10.38
C ASN A 93 8.02 3.32 -11.19
N ARG A 94 8.57 2.28 -10.54
CA ARG A 94 8.79 0.97 -11.17
C ARG A 94 7.49 0.22 -11.44
N ARG A 95 6.39 0.54 -10.75
CA ARG A 95 5.11 -0.14 -10.92
C ARG A 95 4.28 0.60 -11.97
N VAL A 96 4.04 -0.06 -13.11
CA VAL A 96 3.19 0.50 -14.17
C VAL A 96 1.77 0.72 -13.61
N LYS A 97 1.20 1.91 -13.87
CA LYS A 97 -0.14 2.27 -13.40
C LYS A 97 -1.17 1.70 -14.39
N LEU A 98 -1.85 0.63 -14.00
CA LEU A 98 -2.87 -0.05 -14.81
C LEU A 98 -4.26 0.61 -14.75
N ASN A 99 -4.36 1.86 -14.30
CA ASN A 99 -5.66 2.53 -14.14
C ASN A 99 -6.12 3.26 -15.42
N ASN A 100 -5.22 3.45 -16.39
CA ASN A 100 -5.53 4.11 -17.66
C ASN A 100 -5.70 3.05 -18.75
N PRO A 101 -6.88 2.94 -19.41
CA PRO A 101 -7.13 1.93 -20.44
C PRO A 101 -6.16 2.04 -21.63
N ASN A 102 -5.70 3.25 -21.98
CA ASN A 102 -4.71 3.43 -23.05
C ASN A 102 -3.35 2.82 -22.67
N ALA A 103 -2.94 2.99 -21.41
CA ALA A 103 -1.71 2.39 -20.91
C ALA A 103 -1.83 0.85 -20.84
N ILE A 104 -3.02 0.29 -20.62
CA ILE A 104 -3.23 -1.16 -20.66
C ILE A 104 -3.08 -1.68 -22.10
N SER A 105 -3.71 -1.00 -23.07
CA SER A 105 -3.62 -1.36 -24.49
C SER A 105 -2.17 -1.41 -24.99
N GLU A 106 -1.35 -0.41 -24.61
CA GLU A 106 0.10 -0.40 -24.91
C GLU A 106 0.86 -1.55 -24.25
N LEU A 107 0.42 -2.06 -23.10
CA LEU A 107 1.04 -3.21 -22.42
C LEU A 107 0.57 -4.55 -22.98
N GLU A 108 -0.57 -4.58 -23.66
CA GLU A 108 -1.14 -5.79 -24.26
C GLU A 108 -0.66 -6.03 -25.68
N SER A 109 -0.17 -4.99 -26.37
CA SER A 109 0.40 -5.12 -27.73
C SER A 109 1.65 -5.99 -27.77
N GLU A 110 2.44 -6.02 -26.70
CA GLU A 110 3.69 -6.78 -26.61
C GLU A 110 3.69 -7.76 -25.42
N PRO A 111 4.25 -8.98 -25.61
CA PRO A 111 4.32 -9.97 -24.55
C PRO A 111 5.21 -9.50 -23.39
N ALA A 112 4.93 -10.04 -22.19
CA ALA A 112 5.55 -9.56 -20.96
C ALA A 112 7.08 -9.71 -20.91
N TYR A 113 7.65 -10.71 -21.58
CA TYR A 113 9.10 -10.94 -21.61
C TYR A 113 9.81 -9.84 -22.44
N MET A 114 9.27 -9.50 -23.62
CA MET A 114 9.77 -8.40 -24.45
C MET A 114 9.66 -7.06 -23.72
N ARG A 115 8.49 -6.76 -23.15
CA ARG A 115 8.27 -5.52 -22.38
C ARG A 115 9.24 -5.36 -21.20
N ARG A 116 9.66 -6.46 -20.59
CA ARG A 116 10.60 -6.45 -19.46
C ARG A 116 12.07 -6.54 -19.89
N GLY A 117 12.36 -6.67 -21.18
CA GLY A 117 13.71 -6.90 -21.69
C GLY A 117 14.31 -8.21 -21.17
N VAL A 118 13.48 -9.23 -20.93
CA VAL A 118 13.92 -10.55 -20.49
C VAL A 118 14.12 -11.42 -21.71
N GLU A 119 15.37 -11.81 -21.96
CA GLU A 119 15.71 -12.81 -22.97
C GLU A 119 15.35 -14.20 -22.44
N LEU A 120 14.61 -14.97 -23.23
CA LEU A 120 14.24 -16.35 -22.90
C LEU A 120 15.21 -17.30 -23.58
N ASP A 121 15.65 -18.33 -22.85
CA ASP A 121 16.45 -19.41 -23.40
C ASP A 121 15.62 -20.24 -24.38
N ASP A 122 16.25 -20.68 -25.48
CA ASP A 122 15.63 -21.60 -26.44
C ASP A 122 15.61 -23.01 -25.84
N VAL A 123 14.51 -23.33 -25.18
CA VAL A 123 14.28 -24.66 -24.59
C VAL A 123 13.55 -25.55 -25.60
N PRO A 124 13.89 -26.86 -25.65
CA PRO A 124 13.17 -27.81 -26.48
C PRO A 124 11.67 -27.76 -26.15
N HIS A 125 10.84 -27.78 -27.20
CA HIS A 125 9.40 -27.78 -27.03
C HIS A 125 8.96 -28.94 -26.13
N SER A 126 7.93 -28.75 -25.32
CA SER A 126 7.40 -29.78 -24.41
C SER A 126 6.96 -31.07 -25.12
N ASN A 127 6.73 -30.99 -26.43
CA ASN A 127 6.37 -32.14 -27.28
C ASN A 127 7.59 -32.94 -27.74
N GLN A 128 8.82 -32.46 -27.51
CA GLN A 128 10.02 -33.26 -27.75
C GLN A 128 10.15 -34.28 -26.62
N PRO A 129 10.12 -35.58 -26.94
CA PRO A 129 10.28 -36.61 -25.93
C PRO A 129 11.71 -36.51 -25.35
N ALA A 130 11.81 -36.28 -24.04
CA ALA A 130 13.05 -36.42 -23.29
C ALA A 130 13.39 -37.92 -23.10
N MET A 131 13.34 -38.69 -24.18
CA MET A 131 13.67 -40.11 -24.17
C MET A 131 15.19 -40.24 -24.25
N SER A 132 15.76 -41.05 -23.35
CA SER A 132 17.16 -41.46 -23.45
C SER A 132 17.38 -42.12 -24.82
N LYS A 133 18.39 -41.67 -25.56
CA LYS A 133 18.81 -42.33 -26.81
C LYS A 133 19.51 -43.67 -26.55
N TRP A 134 19.95 -43.89 -25.31
CA TRP A 134 20.68 -45.08 -24.89
C TRP A 134 19.75 -46.27 -24.70
N THR A 135 20.09 -47.39 -25.32
CA THR A 135 19.43 -48.69 -25.15
C THR A 135 20.43 -49.69 -24.56
N ILE A 136 20.00 -50.50 -23.59
CA ILE A 136 20.81 -51.59 -23.01
C ILE A 136 20.48 -52.89 -23.75
N SER A 137 21.48 -53.62 -24.28
CA SER A 137 21.27 -54.96 -24.81
C SER A 137 21.14 -55.99 -23.68
N ASP A 138 20.34 -57.03 -23.88
CA ASP A 138 20.19 -58.18 -22.96
C ASP A 138 20.97 -59.40 -23.48
N ASP A 139 22.03 -59.16 -24.24
CA ASP A 139 22.92 -60.19 -24.75
C ASP A 139 23.95 -60.60 -23.67
N GLU A 140 24.70 -61.68 -23.92
CA GLU A 140 25.71 -62.22 -22.97
C GLU A 140 26.77 -61.17 -22.58
N GLU A 141 26.95 -60.15 -23.41
CA GLU A 141 27.74 -58.94 -23.13
C GLU A 141 26.80 -57.71 -23.12
N VAL A 142 26.71 -57.05 -21.95
CA VAL A 142 25.85 -55.88 -21.75
C VAL A 142 26.49 -54.67 -22.42
N GLU A 143 25.94 -54.23 -23.55
CA GLU A 143 26.40 -53.07 -24.30
C GLU A 143 25.37 -51.93 -24.22
N ILE A 144 25.86 -50.70 -24.08
CA ILE A 144 25.02 -49.49 -24.12
C ILE A 144 25.16 -48.87 -25.51
N ASN A 145 24.06 -48.82 -26.25
CA ASN A 145 24.03 -48.35 -27.64
C ASN A 145 23.26 -47.02 -27.76
N ASP A 146 23.84 -46.05 -28.46
CA ASP A 146 23.31 -44.68 -28.57
C ASP A 146 22.18 -44.53 -29.59
N ASN A 147 21.98 -45.53 -30.47
CA ASN A 147 21.05 -45.46 -31.60
C ASN A 147 20.37 -46.82 -31.85
N ASN A 148 19.11 -46.96 -31.44
CA ASN A 148 18.30 -48.15 -31.74
C ASN A 148 17.90 -48.17 -33.23
N SER A 149 18.55 -49.02 -34.03
CA SER A 149 18.28 -49.17 -35.48
C SER A 149 16.89 -49.74 -35.82
N PHE A 150 16.15 -50.29 -34.85
CA PHE A 150 14.83 -50.88 -35.09
C PHE A 150 13.70 -49.85 -35.04
N LEU A 151 13.94 -48.65 -34.51
CA LEU A 151 12.87 -47.71 -34.18
C LEU A 151 12.44 -46.79 -35.34
N HIS A 152 13.16 -46.74 -36.48
CA HIS A 152 12.92 -45.67 -37.48
C HIS A 152 13.11 -46.01 -38.97
N ASP A 153 13.27 -47.27 -39.40
CA ASP A 153 13.52 -47.59 -40.84
C ASP A 153 12.62 -48.68 -41.45
N ASN A 154 11.43 -48.94 -40.89
CA ASN A 154 10.48 -49.89 -41.48
C ASN A 154 9.01 -49.43 -41.33
N VAL A 155 8.71 -48.19 -41.69
CA VAL A 155 7.32 -47.73 -41.82
C VAL A 155 7.13 -47.16 -43.22
N ASP A 156 6.50 -47.96 -44.09
CA ASP A 156 5.95 -47.58 -45.42
C ASP A 156 4.87 -46.49 -45.33
#